data_AF-A0A7J6LLM3-F1
#
_entry.id   AF-A0A7J6LLM3-F1
#
_cell.length_a   1.000
_cell.length_b   1.000
_cell.length_c   1.000
_cell.angle_alpha   90.00
_cell.angle_beta   90.00
_cell.angle_gamma   90.00
#
_symmetry.space_group_name_H-M   'P 1'
#
loop_
_entity.id
_entity.type
_entity.pdbx_description
1 polymer ?
#
loop_
_entity_poly.entity_id
_entity_poly.type
_entity_poly.pdbx_seq_one_letter_code
_entity_poly.pdbx_strand_id
1 'polypeptide(L)'
;MSGQLPAPFVASSIPSQIGGYWDSIRGMPRRAWDWSRRNKRWIIGGVAVTAAAVYWLRPYYQQFRELQSIVSEANRIMEEEGSGQQQGGEGKQQLKASKRQKEHHARVMAMANNLVLAGDSMERLSSWLKHAYDADIDKNIPNKLKALKAGPEMAREKQRLFSQLQMLCFSRLITALIVFHMILLTQRVTLSAGTARHYKTGEWRNKKEDDSSEERLPEQASSSDLNAELAAYLSEISDHLTSPLVLCMVDNASREACGQRLPSPTSREASSGIHSTIRNLTTAALRALFETGSEMPKSAVLLPAPVEENAEEGARELLVAETMDLVDSPHYTALLNESIGRASQQLSTYLCEALRLDDGSAMVALAKAIPHISKAVDGSVLGQSASNAYLIQFNELDCVVEFSDMIYYRTHAEGTSDDEQEATDLEAIMQALAKAVEEEPSAKAPGKAV
;
A
#
# COMPACT_ATOMS: atom_id res chain seq x y z
N MET A 1 9.18 39.34 -38.79
CA MET A 1 10.06 39.03 -37.65
C MET A 1 9.34 38.02 -36.78
N SER A 2 9.62 36.75 -37.02
CA SER A 2 8.93 35.58 -36.47
C SER A 2 9.83 34.93 -35.41
N GLY A 3 9.33 34.82 -34.19
CA GLY A 3 10.02 34.19 -33.06
C GLY A 3 9.88 32.67 -33.10
N GLN A 4 11.02 31.97 -33.04
CA GLN A 4 11.12 30.52 -32.88
C GLN A 4 11.11 30.14 -31.39
N LEU A 5 10.24 29.21 -31.03
CA LEU A 5 10.27 28.47 -29.76
C LEU A 5 11.33 27.33 -29.83
N PRO A 6 11.95 26.92 -28.70
CA PRO A 6 12.92 25.82 -28.70
C PRO A 6 12.22 24.44 -28.72
N ALA A 7 12.84 23.51 -29.44
CA ALA A 7 12.39 22.14 -29.70
C ALA A 7 12.50 21.22 -28.46
N PRO A 8 11.72 20.12 -28.39
CA PRO A 8 11.77 19.15 -27.30
C PRO A 8 13.01 18.25 -27.37
N PHE A 9 13.52 17.88 -26.20
CA PHE A 9 14.62 16.94 -25.99
C PHE A 9 14.25 15.54 -26.50
N VAL A 10 15.06 15.02 -27.42
CA VAL A 10 15.02 13.64 -27.93
C VAL A 10 15.61 12.72 -26.87
N ALA A 11 14.82 11.73 -26.43
CA ALA A 11 15.28 10.62 -25.61
C ALA A 11 16.30 9.78 -26.40
N SER A 12 17.51 9.68 -25.88
CA SER A 12 18.54 8.78 -26.41
C SER A 12 18.41 7.41 -25.75
N SER A 13 18.45 6.39 -26.59
CA SER A 13 18.33 4.96 -26.31
C SER A 13 19.62 4.36 -25.73
N ILE A 14 19.51 3.59 -24.63
CA ILE A 14 20.52 2.62 -24.14
C ILE A 14 19.78 1.41 -23.50
N PRO A 15 20.38 0.21 -23.34
CA PRO A 15 20.22 -0.93 -24.22
C PRO A 15 19.53 -2.16 -23.59
N SER A 16 19.00 -3.00 -24.47
CA SER A 16 18.12 -4.18 -24.31
C SER A 16 18.67 -5.43 -23.60
N GLN A 17 19.66 -5.34 -22.71
CA GLN A 17 20.32 -6.56 -22.18
C GLN A 17 19.72 -7.17 -20.89
N ILE A 18 18.92 -6.43 -20.11
CA ILE A 18 18.29 -6.99 -18.89
C ILE A 18 16.96 -7.68 -19.21
N GLY A 19 16.20 -7.18 -20.20
CA GLY A 19 14.95 -7.82 -20.67
C GLY A 19 15.18 -9.24 -21.20
N GLY A 20 16.29 -9.49 -21.91
CA GLY A 20 16.61 -10.80 -22.47
C GLY A 20 16.88 -11.90 -21.43
N TYR A 21 17.34 -11.55 -20.22
CA TYR A 21 17.57 -12.54 -19.15
C TYR A 21 16.26 -13.03 -18.53
N TRP A 22 15.33 -12.11 -18.28
CA TRP A 22 14.01 -12.43 -17.70
C TRP A 22 13.07 -13.11 -18.71
N ASP A 23 13.13 -12.74 -19.99
CA ASP A 23 12.41 -13.43 -21.06
C ASP A 23 12.94 -14.85 -21.30
N SER A 24 14.25 -15.07 -21.10
CA SER A 24 14.86 -16.40 -21.19
C SER A 24 14.44 -17.32 -20.03
N ILE A 25 14.22 -16.78 -18.83
CA ILE A 25 13.86 -17.53 -17.63
C ILE A 25 12.35 -17.83 -17.58
N ARG A 26 11.48 -16.86 -17.89
CA ARG A 26 10.02 -17.07 -17.97
C ARG A 26 9.62 -17.96 -19.16
N GLY A 27 10.42 -17.96 -20.23
CA GLY A 27 10.20 -18.81 -21.40
C GLY A 27 10.65 -20.27 -21.21
N MET A 28 11.45 -20.59 -20.19
CA MET A 28 12.05 -21.91 -20.01
C MET A 28 11.02 -23.02 -19.71
N PRO A 29 10.02 -22.82 -18.83
CA PRO A 29 8.98 -23.82 -18.56
C PRO A 29 8.08 -24.08 -19.77
N ARG A 30 7.67 -23.02 -20.50
CA ARG A 30 6.90 -23.14 -21.75
C ARG A 30 7.69 -23.87 -22.84
N ARG A 31 8.98 -23.55 -23.01
CA ARG A 31 9.86 -24.24 -23.98
C ARG A 31 10.12 -25.71 -23.62
N ALA A 32 10.26 -26.03 -22.33
CA ALA A 32 10.41 -27.41 -21.86
C ALA A 32 9.11 -28.22 -22.07
N TRP A 33 7.96 -27.59 -21.86
CA TRP A 33 6.64 -28.17 -22.13
C TRP A 33 6.40 -28.40 -23.63
N ASP A 34 6.72 -27.41 -24.48
CA ASP A 34 6.58 -27.51 -25.93
C ASP A 34 7.54 -28.56 -26.53
N TRP A 35 8.76 -28.66 -25.99
CA TRP A 35 9.72 -29.71 -26.36
C TRP A 35 9.21 -31.11 -25.96
N SER A 36 8.66 -31.26 -24.75
CA SER A 36 8.05 -32.51 -24.27
C SER A 36 6.87 -32.95 -25.14
N ARG A 37 6.01 -32.00 -25.52
CA ARG A 37 4.84 -32.23 -26.37
C ARG A 37 5.23 -32.70 -27.78
N ARG A 38 6.29 -32.12 -28.35
CA ARG A 38 6.85 -32.51 -29.66
C ARG A 38 7.52 -33.89 -29.66
N ASN A 39 8.17 -34.26 -28.56
CA ASN A 39 8.88 -35.55 -28.46
C ASN A 39 8.04 -36.70 -27.88
N LYS A 40 6.73 -36.51 -27.62
CA LYS A 40 5.82 -37.49 -27.00
C LYS A 40 6.35 -38.07 -25.67
N ARG A 41 7.21 -37.34 -24.95
CA ARG A 41 7.83 -37.77 -23.67
C ARG A 41 7.20 -37.02 -22.49
N TRP A 42 5.87 -37.11 -22.41
CA TRP A 42 5.02 -36.42 -21.44
C TRP A 42 5.46 -36.61 -19.98
N ILE A 43 5.97 -37.79 -19.64
CA ILE A 43 6.43 -38.13 -18.29
C ILE A 43 7.67 -37.29 -17.89
N ILE A 44 8.62 -37.09 -18.82
CA ILE A 44 9.85 -36.33 -18.54
C ILE A 44 9.55 -34.83 -18.45
N GLY A 45 8.67 -34.31 -19.32
CA GLY A 45 8.20 -32.93 -19.23
C GLY A 45 7.39 -32.66 -17.96
N GLY A 46 6.53 -33.60 -17.55
CA GLY A 46 5.78 -33.53 -16.30
C GLY A 46 6.72 -33.46 -15.09
N VAL A 47 7.69 -34.38 -14.99
CA VAL A 47 8.66 -34.37 -13.88
C VAL A 47 9.50 -33.10 -13.85
N ALA A 48 9.90 -32.54 -15.00
CA ALA A 48 10.67 -31.30 -15.05
C ALA A 48 9.84 -30.07 -14.61
N VAL A 49 8.58 -29.98 -15.02
CA VAL A 49 7.67 -28.90 -14.61
C VAL A 49 7.31 -29.03 -13.12
N THR A 50 7.02 -30.25 -12.64
CA THR A 50 6.76 -30.49 -11.22
C THR A 50 8.00 -30.23 -10.37
N ALA A 51 9.21 -30.61 -10.81
CA ALA A 51 10.45 -30.31 -10.10
C ALA A 51 10.74 -28.80 -10.05
N ALA A 52 10.50 -28.07 -11.14
CA ALA A 52 10.62 -26.62 -11.16
C ALA A 52 9.58 -25.94 -10.25
N ALA A 53 8.32 -26.38 -10.31
CA ALA A 53 7.26 -25.88 -9.43
C ALA A 53 7.54 -26.19 -7.95
N VAL A 54 7.98 -27.40 -7.62
CA VAL A 54 8.38 -27.80 -6.26
C VAL A 54 9.61 -27.00 -5.81
N TYR A 55 10.59 -26.75 -6.67
CA TYR A 55 11.76 -25.94 -6.33
C TYR A 55 11.38 -24.48 -6.06
N TRP A 56 10.42 -23.93 -6.82
CA TRP A 56 9.85 -22.59 -6.60
C TRP A 56 8.95 -22.50 -5.36
N LEU A 57 8.17 -23.54 -5.08
CA LEU A 57 7.24 -23.61 -3.95
C LEU A 57 7.94 -24.02 -2.64
N ARG A 58 9.14 -24.59 -2.69
CA ARG A 58 9.90 -25.03 -1.51
C ARG A 58 10.17 -23.92 -0.48
N PRO A 59 10.60 -22.70 -0.83
CA PRO A 59 10.74 -21.61 0.14
C PRO A 59 9.39 -21.24 0.76
N TYR A 60 8.30 -21.21 -0.03
CA TYR A 60 6.95 -20.94 0.47
C TYR A 60 6.40 -22.04 1.40
N TYR A 61 6.73 -23.31 1.12
CA TYR A 61 6.27 -24.46 1.92
C TYR A 61 7.01 -24.57 3.27
N GLN A 62 8.29 -24.19 3.31
CA GLN A 62 9.06 -24.11 4.56
C GLN A 62 8.55 -22.97 5.45
N GLN A 63 8.23 -21.81 4.85
CA GLN A 63 7.55 -20.70 5.54
C GLN A 63 6.16 -21.10 6.05
N PHE A 64 5.41 -21.94 5.30
CA PHE A 64 4.12 -22.50 5.72
C PHE A 64 4.21 -23.41 6.96
N ARG A 65 5.37 -23.99 7.24
CA ARG A 65 5.58 -24.88 8.39
C ARG A 65 5.97 -24.10 9.65
N GLU A 66 6.74 -23.02 9.50
CA GLU A 66 6.98 -22.04 10.58
C GLU A 66 5.69 -21.29 10.95
N LEU A 67 4.80 -21.06 9.98
CA LEU A 67 3.43 -20.59 10.19
C LEU A 67 2.62 -21.53 11.11
N GLN A 68 2.80 -22.85 11.08
CA GLN A 68 2.09 -23.76 11.99
C GLN A 68 2.52 -23.65 13.45
N SER A 69 3.80 -23.33 13.73
CA SER A 69 4.26 -23.10 15.11
C SER A 69 3.78 -21.77 15.69
N ILE A 70 3.63 -20.74 14.84
CA ILE A 70 3.06 -19.45 15.26
C ILE A 70 1.54 -19.56 15.45
N VAL A 71 0.88 -20.44 14.68
CA VAL A 71 -0.54 -20.81 14.84
C VAL A 71 -0.84 -21.46 16.20
N SER A 72 0.08 -22.24 16.78
CA SER A 72 -0.10 -22.74 18.15
C SER A 72 0.01 -21.65 19.23
N GLU A 73 0.83 -20.62 18.98
CA GLU A 73 0.99 -19.47 19.90
C GLU A 73 -0.27 -18.58 19.87
N ALA A 74 -0.84 -18.32 18.69
CA ALA A 74 -2.08 -17.55 18.53
C ALA A 74 -3.31 -18.27 19.10
N ASN A 75 -3.37 -19.61 19.01
CA ASN A 75 -4.40 -20.40 19.67
C ASN A 75 -4.31 -20.34 21.20
N ARG A 76 -3.09 -20.23 21.77
CA ARG A 76 -2.88 -20.08 23.21
C ARG A 76 -3.37 -18.72 23.73
N ILE A 77 -3.11 -17.65 22.99
CA ILE A 77 -3.51 -16.27 23.37
C ILE A 77 -5.04 -16.13 23.37
N MET A 78 -5.75 -16.75 22.42
CA MET A 78 -7.22 -16.72 22.38
C MET A 78 -7.89 -17.61 23.44
N GLU A 79 -7.24 -18.68 23.90
CA GLU A 79 -7.76 -19.48 25.04
C GLU A 79 -7.64 -18.72 26.37
N GLU A 80 -6.63 -17.86 26.51
CA GLU A 80 -6.48 -16.95 27.66
C GLU A 80 -7.56 -15.84 27.65
N GLU A 81 -7.87 -15.24 26.49
CA GLU A 81 -8.93 -14.21 26.37
C GLU A 81 -10.36 -14.77 26.43
N GLY A 82 -10.58 -16.04 26.01
CA GLY A 82 -11.88 -16.69 26.05
C GLY A 82 -12.37 -17.09 27.45
N SER A 83 -11.51 -16.97 28.47
CA SER A 83 -11.83 -17.32 29.86
C SER A 83 -12.20 -16.10 30.73
N GLY A 84 -12.11 -14.88 30.18
CA GLY A 84 -12.38 -13.62 30.89
C GLY A 84 -13.70 -12.96 30.48
N GLN A 85 -14.78 -13.31 31.21
CA GLN A 85 -15.84 -12.37 31.62
C GLN A 85 -16.75 -11.76 30.51
N GLN A 86 -17.88 -12.43 30.28
CA GLN A 86 -19.15 -11.77 29.95
C GLN A 86 -19.53 -10.82 31.09
N GLN A 87 -19.55 -9.50 30.86
CA GLN A 87 -20.42 -8.57 31.59
C GLN A 87 -20.53 -7.21 30.89
N GLY A 88 -21.74 -6.92 30.40
CA GLY A 88 -22.36 -5.59 30.42
C GLY A 88 -22.04 -4.62 29.28
N GLY A 89 -23.10 -4.06 28.67
CA GLY A 89 -23.06 -2.73 28.04
C GLY A 89 -23.43 -2.71 26.57
N GLU A 90 -24.55 -2.04 26.28
CA GLU A 90 -25.16 -1.72 24.99
C GLU A 90 -24.18 -1.22 23.91
N GLY A 91 -24.44 -1.57 22.64
CA GLY A 91 -23.89 -0.83 21.50
C GLY A 91 -22.94 -1.56 20.53
N LYS A 92 -22.93 -2.90 20.49
CA LYS A 92 -22.28 -3.63 19.39
C LYS A 92 -23.21 -4.69 18.82
N GLN A 93 -23.95 -4.34 17.76
CA GLN A 93 -24.38 -5.34 16.77
C GLN A 93 -23.12 -5.85 16.07
N GLN A 94 -22.32 -6.64 16.78
CA GLN A 94 -21.35 -7.51 16.13
C GLN A 94 -22.18 -8.48 15.29
N LEU A 95 -22.10 -8.30 13.97
CA LEU A 95 -22.39 -9.33 12.97
C LEU A 95 -22.05 -10.69 13.60
N LYS A 96 -23.06 -11.56 13.76
CA LYS A 96 -22.91 -12.89 14.38
C LYS A 96 -22.11 -13.80 13.46
N ALA A 97 -20.86 -13.43 13.18
CA ALA A 97 -19.90 -14.22 12.43
C ALA A 97 -19.55 -15.46 13.27
N SER A 98 -19.59 -16.62 12.63
CA SER A 98 -19.16 -17.87 13.26
C SER A 98 -17.72 -17.73 13.77
N LYS A 99 -17.41 -18.34 14.93
CA LYS A 99 -16.03 -18.39 15.47
C LYS A 99 -15.01 -18.83 14.39
N ARG A 100 -15.41 -19.80 13.55
CA ARG A 100 -14.61 -20.31 12.44
C ARG A 100 -14.36 -19.28 11.32
N GLN A 101 -15.31 -18.39 11.09
CA GLN A 101 -15.20 -17.32 10.11
C GLN A 101 -14.25 -16.23 10.61
N LYS A 102 -14.33 -15.90 11.92
CA LYS A 102 -13.37 -15.00 12.58
C LYS A 102 -11.94 -15.55 12.55
N GLU A 103 -11.76 -16.83 12.84
CA GLU A 103 -10.46 -17.52 12.73
C GLU A 103 -9.93 -17.55 11.29
N HIS A 104 -10.80 -17.65 10.29
CA HIS A 104 -10.39 -17.55 8.90
C HIS A 104 -9.95 -16.13 8.55
N HIS A 105 -10.74 -15.11 8.91
CA HIS A 105 -10.41 -13.72 8.65
C HIS A 105 -9.07 -13.31 9.29
N ALA A 106 -8.84 -13.69 10.55
CA ALA A 106 -7.57 -13.42 11.24
C ALA A 106 -6.35 -14.03 10.50
N ARG A 107 -6.49 -15.26 9.97
CA ARG A 107 -5.44 -15.90 9.16
C ARG A 107 -5.17 -15.14 7.86
N VAL A 108 -6.22 -14.66 7.20
CA VAL A 108 -6.10 -13.84 6.00
C VAL A 108 -5.39 -12.52 6.31
N MET A 109 -5.73 -11.86 7.42
CA MET A 109 -5.11 -10.61 7.82
C MET A 109 -3.62 -10.77 8.11
N ALA A 110 -3.20 -11.88 8.72
CA ALA A 110 -1.80 -12.22 8.91
C ALA A 110 -1.07 -12.50 7.58
N MET A 111 -1.75 -13.12 6.61
CA MET A 111 -1.20 -13.39 5.28
C MET A 111 -0.92 -12.09 4.51
N ALA A 112 -1.80 -11.08 4.59
CA ALA A 112 -1.60 -9.80 3.92
C ALA A 112 -0.26 -9.14 4.30
N ASN A 113 0.07 -9.17 5.60
CA ASN A 113 1.30 -8.56 6.12
C ASN A 113 2.54 -9.26 5.56
N ASN A 114 2.48 -10.58 5.41
CA ASN A 114 3.57 -11.36 4.83
C ASN A 114 3.71 -11.15 3.32
N LEU A 115 2.61 -10.92 2.60
CA LEU A 115 2.66 -10.65 1.16
C LEU A 115 3.42 -9.35 0.84
N VAL A 116 3.22 -8.30 1.63
CA VAL A 116 3.96 -7.03 1.48
C VAL A 116 5.45 -7.25 1.75
N LEU A 117 5.79 -7.99 2.80
CA LEU A 117 7.18 -8.19 3.23
C LEU A 117 7.94 -9.21 2.37
N ALA A 118 7.26 -10.23 1.85
CA ALA A 118 7.85 -11.27 1.01
C ALA A 118 7.85 -10.90 -0.49
N GLY A 119 7.07 -9.91 -0.89
CA GLY A 119 7.01 -9.40 -2.25
C GLY A 119 8.24 -8.55 -2.63
N ASP A 120 8.45 -8.39 -3.94
CA ASP A 120 9.50 -7.55 -4.51
C ASP A 120 9.05 -6.08 -4.71
N SER A 121 7.81 -5.75 -4.37
CA SER A 121 7.23 -4.41 -4.57
C SER A 121 8.01 -3.32 -3.82
N MET A 122 8.42 -3.61 -2.58
CA MET A 122 9.24 -2.70 -1.76
C MET A 122 10.64 -2.52 -2.33
N GLU A 123 11.24 -3.58 -2.87
CA GLU A 123 12.55 -3.51 -3.52
C GLU A 123 12.48 -2.69 -4.81
N ARG A 124 11.43 -2.89 -5.62
CA ARG A 124 11.19 -2.14 -6.85
C ARG A 124 10.96 -0.66 -6.57
N LEU A 125 10.13 -0.34 -5.57
CA LEU A 125 9.92 1.04 -5.12
C LEU A 125 11.23 1.67 -4.64
N SER A 126 12.00 0.97 -3.79
CA SER A 126 13.31 1.46 -3.32
C SER A 126 14.28 1.69 -4.48
N SER A 127 14.40 0.73 -5.40
CA SER A 127 15.27 0.83 -6.57
C SER A 127 14.87 1.99 -7.48
N TRP A 128 13.57 2.18 -7.71
CA TRP A 128 13.07 3.28 -8.53
C TRP A 128 13.36 4.63 -7.88
N LEU A 129 13.08 4.79 -6.58
CA LEU A 129 13.36 6.03 -5.85
C LEU A 129 14.86 6.35 -5.85
N LYS A 130 15.72 5.36 -5.66
CA LYS A 130 17.18 5.55 -5.76
C LYS A 130 17.58 6.04 -7.14
N HIS A 131 17.03 5.42 -8.20
CA HIS A 131 17.32 5.84 -9.58
C HIS A 131 16.81 7.27 -9.87
N ALA A 132 15.62 7.62 -9.40
CA ALA A 132 15.00 8.92 -9.63
C ALA A 132 15.65 10.07 -8.85
N TYR A 133 16.30 9.79 -7.71
CA TYR A 133 16.72 10.82 -6.75
C TYR A 133 18.22 10.82 -6.39
N ASP A 134 18.87 9.67 -6.22
CA ASP A 134 20.20 9.61 -5.56
C ASP A 134 21.28 10.33 -6.36
N ALA A 135 21.20 10.26 -7.70
CA ALA A 135 22.14 10.98 -8.56
C ALA A 135 22.15 12.48 -8.26
N ASP A 136 20.99 13.07 -8.01
CA ASP A 136 20.87 14.50 -7.70
C ASP A 136 21.14 14.81 -6.23
N ILE A 137 20.59 14.01 -5.31
CA ILE A 137 20.70 14.22 -3.86
C ILE A 137 22.15 14.01 -3.38
N ASP A 138 22.80 12.93 -3.79
CA ASP A 138 24.10 12.52 -3.22
C ASP A 138 25.29 13.05 -4.00
N LYS A 139 25.11 13.28 -5.32
CA LYS A 139 26.22 13.62 -6.21
C LYS A 139 26.06 14.99 -6.86
N ASN A 140 25.03 15.22 -7.67
CA ASN A 140 25.00 16.40 -8.54
C ASN A 140 24.87 17.71 -7.75
N ILE A 141 23.93 17.79 -6.80
CA ILE A 141 23.74 19.02 -6.01
C ILE A 141 24.90 19.25 -5.03
N PRO A 142 25.38 18.25 -4.26
CA PRO A 142 26.54 18.43 -3.40
C PRO A 142 27.82 18.84 -4.15
N ASN A 143 28.05 18.29 -5.34
CA ASN A 143 29.20 18.70 -6.17
C ASN A 143 29.05 20.14 -6.67
N LYS A 144 27.85 20.55 -7.08
CA LYS A 144 27.57 21.96 -7.45
C LYS A 144 27.82 22.88 -6.26
N LEU A 145 27.32 22.53 -5.07
CA LEU A 145 27.54 23.30 -3.84
C LEU A 145 29.04 23.44 -3.49
N LYS A 146 29.83 22.38 -3.65
CA LYS A 146 31.29 22.39 -3.43
C LYS A 146 32.05 23.21 -4.48
N ALA A 147 31.55 23.24 -5.72
CA ALA A 147 32.18 23.97 -6.83
C ALA A 147 31.87 25.47 -6.85
N LEU A 148 30.95 25.96 -6.00
CA LEU A 148 30.62 27.38 -5.93
C LEU A 148 31.83 28.20 -5.47
N LYS A 149 32.26 29.13 -6.33
CA LYS A 149 33.33 30.09 -6.02
C LYS A 149 32.76 31.29 -5.26
N ALA A 150 33.59 31.91 -4.43
CA ALA A 150 33.22 33.12 -3.70
C ALA A 150 32.90 34.25 -4.69
N GLY A 151 31.70 34.83 -4.59
CA GLY A 151 31.22 35.89 -5.45
C GLY A 151 29.86 36.43 -4.99
N PRO A 152 29.40 37.58 -5.50
CA PRO A 152 28.15 38.21 -5.09
C PRO A 152 26.91 37.35 -5.40
N GLU A 153 26.96 36.49 -6.42
CA GLU A 153 25.86 35.58 -6.77
C GLU A 153 25.88 34.25 -5.98
N MET A 154 26.95 33.98 -5.23
CA MET A 154 27.15 32.70 -4.54
C MET A 154 26.04 32.41 -3.52
N ALA A 155 25.62 33.43 -2.76
CA ALA A 155 24.58 33.26 -1.75
C ALA A 155 23.24 32.85 -2.38
N ARG A 156 22.88 33.46 -3.51
CA ARG A 156 21.64 33.17 -4.24
C ARG A 156 21.65 31.77 -4.82
N GLU A 157 22.75 31.39 -5.46
CA GLU A 157 22.90 30.07 -6.07
C GLU A 157 22.97 28.96 -5.01
N LYS A 158 23.65 29.21 -3.89
CA LYS A 158 23.66 28.29 -2.75
C LYS A 158 22.24 28.07 -2.21
N GLN A 159 21.47 29.13 -2.01
CA GLN A 159 20.08 29.01 -1.54
C GLN A 159 19.22 28.22 -2.54
N ARG A 160 19.35 28.49 -3.85
CA ARG A 160 18.66 27.75 -4.91
C ARG A 160 18.96 26.25 -4.86
N LEU A 161 20.23 25.88 -4.73
CA LEU A 161 20.67 24.48 -4.65
C LEU A 161 20.17 23.79 -3.37
N PHE A 162 20.15 24.48 -2.23
CA PHE A 162 19.57 23.94 -0.99
C PHE A 162 18.06 23.75 -1.10
N SER A 163 17.33 24.70 -1.69
CA SER A 163 15.90 24.56 -1.97
C SER A 163 15.61 23.39 -2.89
N GLN A 164 16.44 23.20 -3.93
CA GLN A 164 16.31 22.05 -4.84
C GLN A 164 16.58 20.74 -4.09
N LEU A 165 17.63 20.67 -3.28
CA LEU A 165 17.96 19.47 -2.49
C LEU A 165 16.83 19.12 -1.52
N GLN A 166 16.31 20.12 -0.81
CA GLN A 166 15.21 19.96 0.12
C GLN A 166 13.95 19.45 -0.60
N MET A 167 13.58 20.06 -1.71
CA MET A 167 12.43 19.64 -2.52
C MET A 167 12.58 18.19 -2.98
N LEU A 168 13.76 17.78 -3.46
CA LEU A 168 13.99 16.39 -3.87
C LEU A 168 13.89 15.40 -2.70
N CYS A 169 14.46 15.73 -1.53
CA CYS A 169 14.41 14.84 -0.37
C CYS A 169 12.98 14.67 0.16
N PHE A 170 12.22 15.77 0.25
CA PHE A 170 10.81 15.70 0.65
C PHE A 170 9.96 15.01 -0.42
N SER A 171 10.18 15.26 -1.72
CA SER A 171 9.41 14.59 -2.77
C SER A 171 9.62 13.08 -2.72
N ARG A 172 10.88 12.61 -2.60
CA ARG A 172 11.22 11.19 -2.43
C ARG A 172 10.49 10.57 -1.24
N LEU A 173 10.48 11.27 -0.11
CA LEU A 173 9.82 10.82 1.12
C LEU A 173 8.30 10.71 0.96
N ILE A 174 7.67 11.73 0.39
CA ILE A 174 6.22 11.76 0.18
C ILE A 174 5.80 10.69 -0.82
N THR A 175 6.55 10.52 -1.92
CA THR A 175 6.31 9.43 -2.88
C THR A 175 6.45 8.06 -2.22
N ALA A 176 7.49 7.85 -1.40
CA ALA A 176 7.67 6.59 -0.67
C ALA A 176 6.48 6.28 0.24
N LEU A 177 6.02 7.25 1.04
CA LEU A 177 4.87 7.08 1.93
C LEU A 177 3.59 6.80 1.16
N ILE A 178 3.29 7.58 0.12
CA ILE A 178 2.04 7.42 -0.65
C ILE A 178 2.00 6.05 -1.32
N VAL A 179 3.04 5.68 -2.07
CA VAL A 179 3.05 4.39 -2.79
C VAL A 179 3.03 3.22 -1.80
N PHE A 180 3.78 3.30 -0.69
CA PHE A 180 3.75 2.26 0.33
C PHE A 180 2.34 2.04 0.87
N HIS A 181 1.65 3.10 1.28
CA HIS A 181 0.30 2.99 1.81
C HIS A 181 -0.76 2.63 0.76
N MET A 182 -0.57 3.02 -0.51
CA MET A 182 -1.40 2.53 -1.62
C MET A 182 -1.26 1.01 -1.77
N ILE A 183 -0.04 0.46 -1.72
CA ILE A 183 0.18 -0.99 -1.77
C ILE A 183 -0.51 -1.68 -0.59
N LEU A 184 -0.27 -1.20 0.64
CA LEU A 184 -0.83 -1.80 1.85
C LEU A 184 -2.36 -1.85 1.81
N LEU A 185 -3.00 -0.72 1.49
CA LEU A 185 -4.44 -0.60 1.54
C LEU A 185 -5.11 -1.33 0.37
N THR A 186 -4.62 -1.19 -0.86
CA THR A 186 -5.19 -1.90 -2.01
C THR A 186 -5.07 -3.41 -1.84
N GLN A 187 -3.91 -3.92 -1.41
CA GLN A 187 -3.77 -5.36 -1.14
C GLN A 187 -4.70 -5.83 -0.01
N ARG A 188 -4.87 -5.04 1.05
CA ARG A 188 -5.80 -5.35 2.14
C ARG A 188 -7.23 -5.48 1.61
N VAL A 189 -7.69 -4.52 0.80
CA VAL A 189 -9.03 -4.53 0.20
C VAL A 189 -9.23 -5.74 -0.70
N THR A 190 -8.31 -5.97 -1.64
CA THR A 190 -8.42 -7.09 -2.59
C THR A 190 -8.38 -8.44 -1.89
N LEU A 191 -7.52 -8.60 -0.88
CA LEU A 191 -7.42 -9.83 -0.12
C LEU A 191 -8.70 -10.10 0.69
N SER A 192 -9.26 -9.08 1.34
CA SER A 192 -10.52 -9.20 2.07
C SER A 192 -11.67 -9.58 1.14
N ALA A 193 -11.81 -8.92 -0.01
CA ALA A 193 -12.85 -9.22 -0.99
C ALA A 193 -12.67 -10.63 -1.59
N GLY A 194 -11.48 -10.96 -2.09
CA GLY A 194 -11.20 -12.25 -2.70
C GLY A 194 -11.40 -13.43 -1.75
N THR A 195 -10.91 -13.32 -0.51
CA THR A 195 -11.08 -14.39 0.47
C THR A 195 -12.50 -14.51 1.01
N ALA A 196 -13.27 -13.41 1.07
CA ALA A 196 -14.70 -13.47 1.36
C ALA A 196 -15.43 -14.28 0.29
N ARG A 197 -15.08 -14.06 -0.99
CA ARG A 197 -15.62 -14.83 -2.11
C ARG A 197 -15.23 -16.29 -2.02
N HIS A 198 -13.96 -16.62 -1.72
CA HIS A 198 -13.53 -18.01 -1.55
C HIS A 198 -14.25 -18.71 -0.38
N TYR A 199 -14.50 -17.99 0.71
CA TYR A 199 -15.27 -18.52 1.83
C TYR A 199 -16.73 -18.78 1.44
N LYS A 200 -17.30 -17.96 0.55
CA LYS A 200 -18.67 -18.10 0.02
C LYS A 200 -18.79 -19.22 -1.03
N THR A 201 -17.81 -19.37 -1.93
CA THR A 201 -17.83 -20.35 -3.04
C THR A 201 -17.28 -21.72 -2.66
N GLY A 202 -16.42 -21.80 -1.65
CA GLY A 202 -15.73 -23.02 -1.27
C GLY A 202 -16.52 -23.96 -0.36
N GLU A 203 -16.28 -25.26 -0.57
CA GLU A 203 -16.70 -26.49 0.15
C GLU A 203 -16.67 -26.47 1.70
N TRP A 204 -16.28 -25.35 2.35
CA TRP A 204 -16.29 -25.19 3.81
C TRP A 204 -17.69 -25.32 4.41
N ARG A 205 -18.73 -25.02 3.62
CA ARG A 205 -20.15 -25.25 3.93
C ARG A 205 -20.59 -26.69 3.58
N ASN A 206 -20.10 -27.24 2.46
CA ASN A 206 -20.55 -28.52 1.92
C ASN A 206 -20.01 -29.77 2.64
N LYS A 207 -19.09 -29.62 3.61
CA LYS A 207 -18.58 -30.77 4.38
C LYS A 207 -19.57 -31.36 5.39
N LYS A 208 -20.84 -30.93 5.39
CA LYS A 208 -21.88 -31.40 6.31
C LYS A 208 -23.20 -31.81 5.64
N GLU A 209 -23.39 -31.62 4.35
CA GLU A 209 -24.65 -31.97 3.68
C GLU A 209 -24.39 -33.04 2.60
N ASP A 210 -24.73 -34.26 3.01
CA ASP A 210 -25.25 -35.41 2.25
C ASP A 210 -24.47 -36.06 1.11
N ASP A 211 -24.19 -37.35 1.38
CA ASP A 211 -23.76 -38.46 0.54
C ASP A 211 -24.80 -38.88 -0.53
N SER A 212 -25.70 -37.99 -0.98
CA SER A 212 -26.77 -38.39 -1.91
C SER A 212 -27.34 -37.24 -2.73
N SER A 213 -26.67 -36.88 -3.83
CA SER A 213 -27.30 -36.64 -5.14
C SER A 213 -26.25 -36.19 -6.15
N GLU A 214 -26.00 -37.03 -7.16
CA GLU A 214 -25.24 -36.66 -8.35
C GLU A 214 -26.08 -35.70 -9.20
N GLU A 215 -25.87 -34.40 -9.02
CA GLU A 215 -26.20 -33.41 -10.04
C GLU A 215 -24.97 -32.50 -10.23
N ARG A 216 -24.18 -32.82 -11.27
CA ARG A 216 -22.97 -32.05 -11.62
C ARG A 216 -23.39 -30.67 -12.14
N LEU A 217 -23.32 -29.68 -11.26
CA LEU A 217 -23.27 -28.25 -11.63
C LEU A 217 -21.97 -27.95 -12.40
N PRO A 218 -21.95 -26.88 -13.24
CA PRO A 218 -20.86 -26.59 -14.17
C PRO A 218 -19.53 -26.43 -13.43
N GLU A 219 -18.42 -26.77 -14.11
CA GLU A 219 -17.03 -26.80 -13.62
C GLU A 219 -16.71 -25.65 -12.64
N GLN A 220 -16.99 -25.85 -11.35
CA GLN A 220 -16.64 -24.89 -10.31
C GLN A 220 -15.12 -24.94 -10.14
N ALA A 221 -14.46 -23.81 -10.35
CA ALA A 221 -13.02 -23.66 -10.12
C ALA A 221 -12.67 -24.16 -8.71
N SER A 222 -11.61 -24.97 -8.61
CA SER A 222 -11.22 -25.54 -7.32
C SER A 222 -10.76 -24.42 -6.37
N SER A 223 -10.85 -24.65 -5.05
CA SER A 223 -10.32 -23.68 -4.06
C SER A 223 -8.84 -23.33 -4.29
N SER A 224 -8.05 -24.26 -4.85
CA SER A 224 -6.67 -23.98 -5.26
C SER A 224 -6.55 -23.03 -6.44
N ASP A 225 -7.45 -23.13 -7.43
CA ASP A 225 -7.44 -22.27 -8.61
C ASP A 225 -7.81 -20.83 -8.24
N LEU A 226 -8.85 -20.68 -7.41
CA LEU A 226 -9.26 -19.38 -6.88
C LEU A 226 -8.15 -18.72 -6.04
N ASN A 227 -7.46 -19.48 -5.17
CA ASN A 227 -6.31 -18.97 -4.41
C ASN A 227 -5.14 -18.56 -5.31
N ALA A 228 -4.86 -19.33 -6.37
CA ALA A 228 -3.83 -18.99 -7.34
C ALA A 228 -4.18 -17.71 -8.11
N GLU A 229 -5.45 -17.54 -8.48
CA GLU A 229 -5.98 -16.37 -9.16
C GLU A 229 -5.92 -15.11 -8.29
N LEU A 230 -6.34 -15.21 -7.02
CA LEU A 230 -6.21 -14.11 -6.05
C LEU A 230 -4.75 -13.72 -5.84
N ALA A 231 -3.85 -14.69 -5.71
CA ALA A 231 -2.42 -14.43 -5.57
C ALA A 231 -1.83 -13.76 -6.83
N ALA A 232 -2.26 -14.19 -8.02
CA ALA A 232 -1.87 -13.56 -9.28
C ALA A 232 -2.36 -12.11 -9.37
N TYR A 233 -3.62 -11.85 -9.01
CA TYR A 233 -4.18 -10.50 -9.03
C TYR A 233 -3.51 -9.56 -8.02
N LEU A 234 -3.22 -10.05 -6.80
CA LEU A 234 -2.45 -9.28 -5.81
C LEU A 234 -1.02 -8.95 -6.31
N SER A 235 -0.40 -9.87 -7.03
CA SER A 235 0.90 -9.63 -7.68
C SER A 235 0.78 -8.56 -8.77
N GLU A 236 -0.26 -8.62 -9.61
CA GLU A 236 -0.50 -7.63 -10.66
C GLU A 236 -0.78 -6.23 -10.12
N ILE A 237 -1.54 -6.11 -9.03
CA ILE A 237 -1.76 -4.84 -8.33
C ILE A 237 -0.42 -4.28 -7.84
N SER A 238 0.40 -5.13 -7.21
CA SER A 238 1.72 -4.73 -6.73
C SER A 238 2.63 -4.28 -7.87
N ASP A 239 2.57 -4.99 -9.01
CA ASP A 239 3.29 -4.66 -10.24
C ASP A 239 2.83 -3.33 -10.83
N HIS A 240 1.52 -3.09 -10.85
CA HIS A 240 0.93 -1.87 -11.36
C HIS A 240 1.31 -0.66 -10.49
N LEU A 241 1.16 -0.76 -9.17
CA LEU A 241 1.47 0.31 -8.22
C LEU A 241 2.97 0.66 -8.17
N THR A 242 3.83 -0.29 -8.54
CA THR A 242 5.28 -0.08 -8.66
C THR A 242 5.73 0.10 -10.11
N SER A 243 4.79 0.26 -11.04
CA SER A 243 5.11 0.53 -12.44
C SER A 243 5.68 1.94 -12.62
N PRO A 244 6.56 2.17 -13.60
CA PRO A 244 7.10 3.50 -13.86
C PRO A 244 6.03 4.57 -14.10
N LEU A 245 4.88 4.20 -14.68
CA LEU A 245 3.79 5.14 -14.92
C LEU A 245 3.20 5.66 -13.61
N VAL A 246 2.74 4.75 -12.74
CA VAL A 246 2.14 5.12 -11.44
C VAL A 246 3.16 5.85 -10.57
N LEU A 247 4.40 5.35 -10.51
CA LEU A 247 5.47 6.00 -9.75
C LEU A 247 5.74 7.43 -10.24
N CYS A 248 5.78 7.67 -11.55
CA CYS A 248 5.91 9.02 -12.11
C CYS A 248 4.71 9.91 -11.77
N MET A 249 3.48 9.38 -11.77
CA MET A 249 2.28 10.17 -11.41
C MET A 249 2.34 10.61 -9.95
N VAL A 250 2.64 9.69 -9.03
CA VAL A 250 2.78 9.98 -7.60
C VAL A 250 3.97 10.92 -7.35
N ASP A 251 5.07 10.74 -8.07
CA ASP A 251 6.26 11.61 -8.01
C ASP A 251 5.94 13.04 -8.45
N ASN A 252 5.23 13.21 -9.55
CA ASN A 252 4.81 14.53 -10.04
C ASN A 252 3.91 15.23 -9.03
N ALA A 253 2.93 14.53 -8.46
CA ALA A 253 2.07 15.05 -7.40
C ALA A 253 2.89 15.44 -6.15
N SER A 254 3.87 14.62 -5.77
CA SER A 254 4.77 14.88 -4.65
C SER A 254 5.65 16.11 -4.88
N ARG A 255 6.22 16.25 -6.08
CA ARG A 255 7.05 17.39 -6.50
C ARG A 255 6.24 18.67 -6.58
N GLU A 256 5.02 18.62 -7.09
CA GLU A 256 4.12 19.76 -7.13
C GLU A 256 3.79 20.25 -5.71
N ALA A 257 3.40 19.34 -4.82
CA ALA A 257 3.13 19.66 -3.42
C ALA A 257 4.37 20.29 -2.75
N CYS A 258 5.55 19.71 -2.94
CA CYS A 258 6.80 20.25 -2.43
C CYS A 258 7.16 21.60 -3.05
N GLY A 259 6.92 21.80 -4.35
CA GLY A 259 7.20 23.06 -5.03
C GLY A 259 6.33 24.22 -4.56
N GLN A 260 5.08 23.94 -4.18
CA GLN A 260 4.10 24.95 -3.78
C GLN A 260 4.11 25.26 -2.28
N ARG A 261 4.35 24.25 -1.43
CA ARG A 261 4.05 24.33 0.02
C ARG A 261 5.26 24.16 0.92
N LEU A 262 6.41 23.76 0.40
CA LEU A 262 7.59 23.52 1.22
C LEU A 262 8.19 24.84 1.73
N PRO A 263 8.40 25.00 3.05
CA PRO A 263 9.05 26.17 3.59
C PRO A 263 10.50 26.32 3.10
N SER A 264 11.01 27.55 3.15
CA SER A 264 12.42 27.85 2.84
C SER A 264 13.37 26.93 3.62
N PRO A 265 14.50 26.49 3.06
CA PRO A 265 15.49 25.67 3.79
C PRO A 265 15.99 26.31 5.09
N THR A 266 15.96 27.65 5.14
CA THR A 266 16.38 28.45 6.29
C THR A 266 15.26 28.72 7.29
N SER A 267 14.02 28.33 6.99
CA SER A 267 12.91 28.46 7.95
C SER A 267 13.25 27.64 9.20
N ARG A 268 12.96 28.21 10.36
CA ARG A 268 13.17 27.55 11.63
C ARG A 268 11.85 26.96 12.06
N GLU A 269 11.82 25.65 12.24
CA GLU A 269 10.62 24.90 12.61
C GLU A 269 10.80 24.29 14.00
N ALA A 270 9.72 24.31 14.79
CA ALA A 270 9.56 23.47 15.97
C ALA A 270 9.07 22.08 15.55
N SER A 271 8.91 21.17 16.51
CA SER A 271 8.30 19.85 16.30
C SER A 271 6.94 19.93 15.59
N SER A 272 6.08 20.85 16.03
CA SER A 272 4.76 21.10 15.42
C SER A 272 4.85 21.61 13.98
N GLY A 273 5.87 22.42 13.66
CA GLY A 273 6.13 22.92 12.30
C GLY A 273 6.58 21.82 11.35
N ILE A 274 7.44 20.91 11.81
CA ILE A 274 7.86 19.73 11.04
C ILE A 274 6.67 18.81 10.78
N HIS A 275 5.87 18.52 11.81
CA HIS A 275 4.66 17.70 11.67
C HIS A 275 3.68 18.31 10.66
N SER A 276 3.35 19.60 10.82
CA SER A 276 2.46 20.34 9.92
C SER A 276 2.99 20.35 8.49
N THR A 277 4.29 20.55 8.29
CA THR A 277 4.92 20.53 6.97
C THR A 277 4.72 19.19 6.28
N ILE A 278 5.04 18.08 6.95
CA ILE A 278 4.91 16.74 6.37
C ILE A 278 3.44 16.45 6.03
N ARG A 279 2.53 16.69 6.97
CA ARG A 279 1.09 16.46 6.79
C ARG A 279 0.52 17.31 5.64
N ASN A 280 0.90 18.58 5.55
CA ASN A 280 0.42 19.46 4.47
C ASN A 280 0.93 19.02 3.10
N LEU A 281 2.16 18.50 3.02
CA LEU A 281 2.75 17.98 1.79
C LEU A 281 2.09 16.67 1.36
N THR A 282 1.88 15.71 2.28
CA THR A 282 1.20 14.45 1.96
C THR A 282 -0.23 14.70 1.53
N THR A 283 -1.00 15.50 2.28
CA THR A 283 -2.37 15.85 1.92
C THR A 283 -2.42 16.56 0.56
N ALA A 284 -1.53 17.52 0.30
CA ALA A 284 -1.50 18.20 -0.98
C ALA A 284 -1.15 17.27 -2.15
N ALA A 285 -0.21 16.34 -1.96
CA ALA A 285 0.14 15.37 -2.98
C ALA A 285 -1.00 14.37 -3.26
N LEU A 286 -1.73 13.92 -2.23
CA LEU A 286 -2.91 13.07 -2.41
C LEU A 286 -4.04 13.81 -3.16
N ARG A 287 -4.28 15.08 -2.84
CA ARG A 287 -5.21 15.92 -3.60
C ARG A 287 -4.75 16.11 -5.04
N ALA A 288 -3.45 16.34 -5.25
CA ALA A 288 -2.88 16.48 -6.58
C ALA A 288 -3.07 15.22 -7.43
N LEU A 289 -2.96 14.05 -6.79
CA LEU A 289 -3.09 12.74 -7.44
C LEU A 289 -4.54 12.37 -7.79
N PHE A 290 -5.50 12.67 -6.90
CA PHE A 290 -6.86 12.14 -7.01
C PHE A 290 -7.98 13.18 -7.17
N GLU A 291 -7.74 14.46 -6.84
CA GLU A 291 -8.78 15.50 -6.87
C GLU A 291 -8.56 16.53 -7.96
N THR A 292 -7.31 16.92 -8.25
CA THR A 292 -7.04 17.98 -9.23
C THR A 292 -6.78 17.42 -10.62
N GLY A 293 -7.61 17.80 -11.59
CA GLY A 293 -7.36 17.55 -13.01
C GLY A 293 -7.56 16.10 -13.48
N SER A 294 -7.98 15.19 -12.59
CA SER A 294 -8.37 13.83 -12.94
C SER A 294 -9.89 13.74 -13.09
N GLU A 295 -10.39 13.63 -14.31
CA GLU A 295 -11.74 13.08 -14.58
C GLU A 295 -11.76 11.55 -14.41
N MET A 296 -10.60 10.94 -14.16
CA MET A 296 -10.46 9.50 -14.05
C MET A 296 -10.71 9.01 -12.62
N PRO A 297 -11.39 7.86 -12.46
CA PRO A 297 -11.59 7.23 -11.17
C PRO A 297 -10.25 6.80 -10.55
N LYS A 298 -10.19 6.67 -9.22
CA LYS A 298 -8.97 6.28 -8.49
C LYS A 298 -8.52 4.88 -8.88
N SER A 299 -9.46 4.00 -9.20
CA SER A 299 -9.19 2.66 -9.74
C SER A 299 -8.28 2.68 -10.97
N ALA A 300 -8.34 3.71 -11.82
CA ALA A 300 -7.45 3.85 -12.99
C ALA A 300 -5.97 4.07 -12.63
N VAL A 301 -5.69 4.53 -11.40
CA VAL A 301 -4.33 4.73 -10.87
C VAL A 301 -3.90 3.58 -9.96
N LEU A 302 -4.86 2.93 -9.30
CA LEU A 302 -4.61 1.96 -8.23
C LEU A 302 -4.64 0.51 -8.71
N LEU A 303 -5.34 0.22 -9.80
CA LEU A 303 -5.59 -1.13 -10.28
C LEU A 303 -5.10 -1.30 -11.71
N PRO A 304 -4.58 -2.50 -12.07
CA PRO A 304 -4.24 -2.79 -13.45
C PRO A 304 -5.49 -2.69 -14.32
N ALA A 305 -5.32 -2.21 -15.55
CA ALA A 305 -6.40 -2.17 -16.51
C ALA A 305 -6.98 -3.59 -16.71
N PRO A 306 -8.32 -3.73 -16.76
CA PRO A 306 -8.93 -5.03 -17.02
C PRO A 306 -8.45 -5.54 -18.38
N VAL A 307 -8.02 -6.79 -18.42
CA VAL A 307 -7.67 -7.44 -19.69
C VAL A 307 -9.00 -7.76 -20.38
N GLU A 308 -9.28 -7.11 -21.52
CA GLU A 308 -10.41 -7.47 -22.38
C GLU A 308 -10.15 -8.85 -23.04
N GLU A 309 -10.26 -9.93 -22.28
CA GLU A 309 -10.27 -11.29 -22.82
C GLU A 309 -11.73 -11.79 -22.88
N ASN A 310 -12.34 -11.64 -24.07
CA ASN A 310 -13.53 -12.33 -24.57
C ASN A 310 -14.45 -13.02 -23.52
N ALA A 311 -15.48 -12.30 -23.09
CA ALA A 311 -16.86 -12.77 -22.90
C ALA A 311 -17.05 -14.17 -22.29
N GLU A 312 -16.50 -14.42 -21.10
CA GLU A 312 -17.20 -15.19 -20.06
C GLU A 312 -16.90 -14.50 -18.73
N GLU A 313 -17.96 -14.06 -18.04
CA GLU A 313 -17.91 -13.26 -16.81
C GLU A 313 -17.26 -14.08 -15.68
N GLY A 314 -15.92 -14.09 -15.67
CA GLY A 314 -15.12 -14.97 -14.84
C GLY A 314 -15.10 -14.54 -13.37
N ALA A 315 -14.78 -15.47 -12.47
CA ALA A 315 -14.58 -15.18 -11.04
C ALA A 315 -13.63 -13.98 -10.82
N ARG A 316 -12.64 -13.83 -11.71
CA ARG A 316 -11.69 -12.72 -11.75
C ARG A 316 -12.33 -11.38 -12.04
N GLU A 317 -13.15 -11.29 -13.08
CA GLU A 317 -13.73 -10.03 -13.55
C GLU A 317 -14.61 -9.41 -12.48
N LEU A 318 -15.39 -10.24 -11.79
CA LEU A 318 -16.19 -9.82 -10.64
C LEU A 318 -15.32 -9.33 -9.46
N LEU A 319 -14.12 -9.91 -9.24
CA LEU A 319 -13.23 -9.49 -8.15
C LEU A 319 -12.60 -8.15 -8.50
N VAL A 320 -12.22 -7.98 -9.78
CA VAL A 320 -11.70 -6.73 -10.30
C VAL A 320 -12.75 -5.63 -10.14
N ALA A 321 -13.99 -5.87 -10.58
CA ALA A 321 -15.09 -4.91 -10.45
C ALA A 321 -15.38 -4.55 -8.98
N GLU A 322 -15.50 -5.54 -8.08
CA GLU A 322 -15.70 -5.28 -6.65
C GLU A 322 -14.53 -4.50 -6.04
N THR A 323 -13.30 -4.80 -6.44
CA THR A 323 -12.11 -4.05 -5.99
C THR A 323 -12.15 -2.60 -6.51
N MET A 324 -12.56 -2.38 -7.76
CA MET A 324 -12.72 -1.04 -8.33
C MET A 324 -13.71 -0.21 -7.51
N ASP A 325 -14.89 -0.76 -7.23
CA ASP A 325 -15.93 -0.09 -6.43
C ASP A 325 -15.43 0.25 -5.02
N LEU A 326 -14.75 -0.69 -4.37
CA LEU A 326 -14.19 -0.48 -3.02
C LEU A 326 -13.12 0.61 -3.02
N VAL A 327 -12.24 0.64 -4.02
CA VAL A 327 -11.17 1.63 -4.16
C VAL A 327 -11.71 3.03 -4.51
N ASP A 328 -12.73 3.09 -5.36
CA ASP A 328 -13.38 4.34 -5.74
C ASP A 328 -14.30 4.89 -4.63
N SER A 329 -14.65 4.07 -3.64
CA SER A 329 -15.45 4.48 -2.49
C SER A 329 -14.81 5.64 -1.68
N PRO A 330 -15.63 6.47 -1.02
CA PRO A 330 -15.12 7.50 -0.09
C PRO A 330 -14.39 6.89 1.11
N HIS A 331 -14.76 5.68 1.53
CA HIS A 331 -14.14 4.94 2.63
C HIS A 331 -12.66 4.67 2.36
N TYR A 332 -12.31 4.19 1.16
CA TYR A 332 -10.93 3.99 0.77
C TYR A 332 -10.10 5.28 0.87
N THR A 333 -10.69 6.41 0.45
CA THR A 333 -10.01 7.72 0.53
C THR A 333 -9.80 8.16 1.97
N ALA A 334 -10.80 8.01 2.84
CA ALA A 334 -10.67 8.31 4.25
C ALA A 334 -9.57 7.46 4.92
N LEU A 335 -9.53 6.15 4.64
CA LEU A 335 -8.53 5.22 5.18
C LEU A 335 -7.12 5.49 4.66
N LEU A 336 -6.97 5.82 3.38
CA LEU A 336 -5.68 6.20 2.82
C LEU A 336 -5.15 7.47 3.48
N ASN A 337 -6.03 8.47 3.66
CA ASN A 337 -5.69 9.72 4.35
C ASN A 337 -5.32 9.49 5.83
N GLU A 338 -6.09 8.68 6.55
CA GLU A 338 -5.83 8.37 7.96
C GLU A 338 -4.51 7.62 8.12
N SER A 339 -4.30 6.57 7.31
CA SER A 339 -3.07 5.77 7.40
C SER A 339 -1.82 6.57 7.06
N ILE A 340 -1.86 7.43 6.04
CA ILE A 340 -0.75 8.34 5.72
C ILE A 340 -0.61 9.44 6.77
N GLY A 341 -1.71 9.91 7.37
CA GLY A 341 -1.70 10.86 8.48
C GLY A 341 -0.95 10.32 9.70
N ARG A 342 -1.22 9.07 10.07
CA ARG A 342 -0.53 8.33 11.15
C ARG A 342 0.93 8.09 10.83
N ALA A 343 1.25 7.71 9.60
CA ALA A 343 2.63 7.56 9.16
C ALA A 343 3.39 8.91 9.17
N SER A 344 2.71 10.01 8.81
CA SER A 344 3.28 11.36 8.88
C SER A 344 3.58 11.76 10.32
N GLN A 345 2.71 11.41 11.27
CA GLN A 345 2.93 11.63 12.70
C GLN A 345 4.15 10.83 13.20
N GLN A 346 4.23 9.55 12.86
CA GLN A 346 5.34 8.69 13.23
C GLN A 346 6.67 9.18 12.65
N LEU A 347 6.67 9.56 11.37
CA LEU A 347 7.83 10.16 10.73
C LEU A 347 8.24 11.48 11.39
N SER A 348 7.27 12.33 11.74
CA SER A 348 7.58 13.59 12.42
C SER A 348 8.23 13.36 13.79
N THR A 349 7.78 12.33 14.52
CA THR A 349 8.38 11.90 15.80
C THR A 349 9.82 11.44 15.58
N TYR A 350 10.05 10.55 14.61
CA TYR A 350 11.39 10.08 14.25
C TYR A 350 12.34 11.25 13.90
N LEU A 351 11.87 12.23 13.12
CA LEU A 351 12.67 13.39 12.74
C LEU A 351 12.94 14.30 13.92
N CYS A 352 11.96 14.51 14.82
CA CYS A 352 12.16 15.32 16.02
C CYS A 352 13.20 14.69 16.96
N GLU A 353 13.14 13.38 17.18
CA GLU A 353 14.14 12.64 17.96
C GLU A 353 15.53 12.76 17.33
N ALA A 354 15.63 12.57 16.01
CA ALA A 354 16.90 12.63 15.30
C ALA A 354 17.52 14.05 15.32
N LEU A 355 16.67 15.08 15.32
CA LEU A 355 17.07 16.48 15.44
C LEU A 355 17.24 16.95 16.90
N ARG A 356 16.91 16.10 17.87
CA ARG A 356 16.89 16.41 19.31
C ARG A 356 16.03 17.65 19.61
N LEU A 357 14.88 17.72 18.96
CA LEU A 357 13.86 18.71 19.23
C LEU A 357 13.07 18.29 20.46
N ASP A 358 12.98 19.19 21.43
CA ASP A 358 12.11 19.04 22.60
C ASP A 358 10.66 19.46 22.25
N ASP A 359 9.71 19.14 23.14
CA ASP A 359 8.27 19.27 22.87
C ASP A 359 7.73 20.71 22.84
N GLY A 360 8.56 21.75 22.60
CA GLY A 360 7.97 23.07 22.31
C GLY A 360 8.85 24.30 22.18
N SER A 361 10.17 24.24 22.36
CA SER A 361 10.99 25.47 22.36
C SER A 361 12.16 25.46 21.37
N ALA A 362 12.72 24.29 21.10
CA ALA A 362 13.83 24.16 20.18
C ALA A 362 13.35 24.42 18.74
N MET A 363 14.03 25.36 18.07
CA MET A 363 13.74 25.73 16.69
C MET A 363 14.94 25.36 15.81
N VAL A 364 14.73 24.50 14.83
CA VAL A 364 15.78 23.97 13.95
C VAL A 364 15.53 24.39 12.52
N ALA A 365 16.59 24.77 11.80
CA ALA A 365 16.47 25.09 10.39
C ALA A 365 16.03 23.84 9.61
N LEU A 366 15.02 23.95 8.76
CA LEU A 366 14.45 22.81 8.04
C LEU A 366 15.47 22.06 7.17
N ALA A 367 16.48 22.77 6.65
CA ALA A 367 17.62 22.17 5.95
C ALA A 367 18.37 21.11 6.78
N LYS A 368 18.33 21.17 8.12
CA LYS A 368 18.95 20.16 8.99
C LYS A 368 18.18 18.84 8.99
N ALA A 369 16.91 18.82 8.62
CA ALA A 369 16.13 17.59 8.49
C ALA A 369 16.53 16.75 7.28
N ILE A 370 17.15 17.36 6.26
CA ILE A 370 17.48 16.72 4.96
C ILE A 370 18.20 15.36 5.13
N PRO A 371 19.31 15.25 5.89
CA PRO A 371 20.01 13.97 6.02
C PRO A 371 19.18 12.91 6.77
N HIS A 372 18.32 13.35 7.70
CA HIS A 372 17.46 12.45 8.47
C HIS A 372 16.29 11.94 7.65
N ILE A 373 15.76 12.76 6.74
CA ILE A 373 14.72 12.36 5.77
C ILE A 373 15.25 11.29 4.83
N SER A 374 16.42 11.50 4.21
CA SER A 374 17.01 10.48 3.32
C SER A 374 17.25 9.16 4.06
N LYS A 375 17.72 9.21 5.30
CA LYS A 375 17.89 8.02 6.15
C LYS A 375 16.55 7.35 6.51
N ALA A 376 15.49 8.13 6.75
CA ALA A 376 14.18 7.60 7.12
C ALA A 376 13.56 6.77 5.99
N VAL A 377 13.70 7.20 4.74
CA VAL A 377 13.14 6.50 3.57
C VAL A 377 13.71 5.09 3.47
N ASP A 378 15.05 4.96 3.47
CA ASP A 378 15.69 3.66 3.25
C ASP A 378 15.74 2.79 4.52
N GLY A 379 15.91 3.40 5.69
CA GLY A 379 16.13 2.69 6.94
C GLY A 379 14.87 2.38 7.74
N SER A 380 13.76 3.09 7.47
CA SER A 380 12.55 2.99 8.28
C SER A 380 11.31 2.74 7.43
N VAL A 381 10.96 3.65 6.52
CA VAL A 381 9.72 3.56 5.72
C VAL A 381 9.73 2.33 4.82
N LEU A 382 10.79 2.17 4.00
CA LEU A 382 10.91 1.08 3.04
C LEU A 382 11.70 -0.13 3.59
N GLY A 383 11.88 -0.21 4.92
CA GLY A 383 12.61 -1.31 5.54
C GLY A 383 11.87 -2.63 5.37
N GLN A 384 12.51 -3.63 4.75
CA GLN A 384 11.99 -5.00 4.62
C GLN A 384 12.21 -5.80 5.91
N SER A 385 11.52 -5.39 6.98
CA SER A 385 11.57 -6.09 8.27
C SER A 385 10.16 -6.33 8.79
N ALA A 386 9.94 -7.48 9.43
CA ALA A 386 8.74 -7.72 10.22
C ALA A 386 8.59 -6.71 11.37
N SER A 387 9.69 -6.07 11.78
CA SER A 387 9.72 -4.97 12.75
C SER A 387 9.57 -3.58 12.10
N ASN A 388 9.10 -3.48 10.86
CA ASN A 388 8.85 -2.19 10.21
C ASN A 388 7.71 -1.48 10.95
N ALA A 389 8.06 -0.39 11.61
CA ALA A 389 7.13 0.31 12.50
C ALA A 389 5.96 0.98 11.74
N TYR A 390 6.10 1.29 10.45
CA TYR A 390 5.00 1.83 9.64
C TYR A 390 4.02 0.74 9.22
N LEU A 391 4.52 -0.46 8.90
CA LEU A 391 3.67 -1.62 8.63
C LEU A 391 2.90 -2.03 9.88
N ILE A 392 3.58 -2.08 11.03
CA ILE A 392 2.93 -2.40 12.33
C ILE A 392 1.85 -1.37 12.63
N GLN A 393 2.17 -0.07 12.56
CA GLN A 393 1.20 0.99 12.79
C GLN A 393 -0.01 0.86 11.86
N PHE A 394 0.19 0.60 10.55
CA PHE A 394 -0.90 0.40 9.60
C PHE A 394 -1.83 -0.75 10.00
N ASN A 395 -1.26 -1.86 10.49
CA ASN A 395 -2.03 -3.04 10.91
C ASN A 395 -2.80 -2.84 12.21
N GLU A 396 -2.33 -1.93 13.06
CA GLU A 396 -2.96 -1.56 14.34
C GLU A 396 -4.05 -0.48 14.17
N LEU A 397 -4.29 0.01 12.95
CA LEU A 397 -5.38 0.96 12.70
C LEU A 397 -6.73 0.25 12.78
N ASP A 398 -7.48 0.53 13.84
CA ASP A 398 -8.84 0.01 14.05
C ASP A 398 -9.71 0.20 12.81
N CYS A 399 -9.66 1.38 12.16
CA CYS A 399 -10.44 1.67 10.96
C CYS A 399 -10.10 0.78 9.76
N VAL A 400 -8.84 0.36 9.61
CA VAL A 400 -8.42 -0.57 8.53
C VAL A 400 -8.91 -1.98 8.84
N VAL A 401 -8.85 -2.39 10.10
CA VAL A 401 -9.37 -3.69 10.56
C VAL A 401 -10.88 -3.75 10.39
N GLU A 402 -11.61 -2.73 10.86
CA GLU A 402 -13.06 -2.61 10.75
C GLU A 402 -13.52 -2.59 9.29
N PHE A 403 -12.83 -1.86 8.40
CA PHE A 403 -13.16 -1.87 6.98
C PHE A 403 -12.91 -3.23 6.33
N SER A 404 -11.84 -3.92 6.73
CA SER A 404 -11.55 -5.28 6.27
C SER A 404 -12.61 -6.27 6.74
N ASP A 405 -13.01 -6.17 8.02
CA ASP A 405 -14.13 -6.92 8.59
C ASP A 405 -15.42 -6.64 7.81
N MET A 406 -15.73 -5.38 7.51
CA MET A 406 -16.92 -5.00 6.75
C MET A 406 -16.94 -5.64 5.35
N ILE A 407 -15.83 -5.58 4.61
CA ILE A 407 -15.70 -6.24 3.30
C ILE A 407 -15.87 -7.75 3.46
N TYR A 408 -15.19 -8.34 4.45
CA TYR A 408 -15.12 -9.79 4.60
C TYR A 408 -16.45 -10.40 5.08
N TYR A 409 -17.12 -9.72 6.00
CA TYR A 409 -18.39 -10.15 6.58
C TYR A 409 -19.60 -9.61 5.83
N ARG A 410 -19.43 -8.81 4.77
CA ARG A 410 -20.52 -8.19 3.99
C ARG A 410 -21.62 -9.22 3.78
N THR A 411 -22.66 -9.07 4.59
CA THR A 411 -23.72 -10.04 4.82
C THR A 411 -24.59 -10.14 3.57
N HIS A 412 -25.33 -11.24 3.48
CA HIS A 412 -26.32 -11.57 2.44
C HIS A 412 -27.48 -10.55 2.33
N ALA A 413 -27.21 -9.26 2.13
CA ALA A 413 -28.22 -8.21 2.00
C ALA A 413 -28.93 -8.20 0.64
N GLU A 414 -28.51 -8.99 -0.35
CA GLU A 414 -29.25 -9.12 -1.61
C GLU A 414 -30.54 -9.98 -1.50
N GLY A 415 -30.98 -10.31 -0.27
CA GLY A 415 -32.10 -11.21 -0.03
C GLY A 415 -33.32 -10.65 0.71
N THR A 416 -33.24 -9.53 1.43
CA THR A 416 -34.36 -9.03 2.25
C THR A 416 -34.29 -7.52 2.47
N SER A 417 -35.09 -6.77 1.72
CA SER A 417 -35.83 -5.52 2.03
C SER A 417 -35.31 -4.44 3.01
N ASP A 418 -34.07 -4.48 3.48
CA ASP A 418 -33.56 -3.60 4.56
C ASP A 418 -32.50 -2.58 4.08
N ASP A 419 -32.51 -2.22 2.78
CA ASP A 419 -31.57 -1.27 2.18
C ASP A 419 -31.69 0.17 2.75
N GLU A 420 -32.84 0.54 3.34
CA GLU A 420 -33.04 1.86 3.97
C GLU A 420 -32.40 1.98 5.35
N GLN A 421 -32.22 0.86 6.06
CA GLN A 421 -31.70 0.83 7.43
C GLN A 421 -30.16 0.84 7.45
N GLU A 422 -29.53 0.16 6.49
CA GLU A 422 -28.06 0.06 6.39
C GLU A 422 -27.44 1.40 5.94
N ALA A 423 -28.14 2.18 5.12
CA ALA A 423 -27.74 3.54 4.75
C ALA A 423 -27.81 4.52 5.93
N THR A 424 -28.78 4.36 6.82
CA THR A 424 -28.95 5.23 8.00
C THR A 424 -27.91 4.95 9.09
N ASP A 425 -27.54 3.69 9.29
CA ASP A 425 -26.49 3.31 10.24
C ASP A 425 -25.10 3.76 9.76
N LEU A 426 -24.84 3.72 8.45
CA LEU A 426 -23.62 4.27 7.85
C LEU A 426 -23.54 5.80 8.03
N GLU A 427 -24.64 6.51 7.79
CA GLU A 427 -24.69 7.97 7.93
C GLU A 427 -24.48 8.40 9.39
N ALA A 428 -24.99 7.62 10.35
CA ALA A 428 -24.77 7.86 11.78
C ALA A 428 -23.31 7.65 12.22
N ILE A 429 -22.64 6.60 11.73
CA ILE A 429 -21.22 6.35 11.99
C ILE A 429 -20.35 7.45 11.35
N MET A 430 -20.69 7.88 10.13
CA MET A 430 -19.98 8.97 9.47
C MET A 430 -20.17 10.33 10.15
N GLN A 431 -21.37 10.64 10.66
CA GLN A 431 -21.60 11.84 11.44
C GLN A 431 -20.82 11.82 12.76
N ALA A 432 -20.69 10.66 13.40
CA ALA A 432 -19.87 10.51 14.60
C ALA A 432 -18.37 10.72 14.30
N LEU A 433 -17.86 10.19 13.20
CA LEU A 433 -16.47 10.38 12.75
C LEU A 433 -16.19 11.83 12.33
N ALA A 434 -17.09 12.47 11.58
CA ALA A 434 -16.95 13.87 11.20
C ALA A 434 -16.96 14.80 12.43
N LYS A 435 -17.83 14.52 13.40
CA LYS A 435 -17.90 15.28 14.66
C LYS A 435 -16.67 15.07 15.54
N ALA A 436 -16.10 13.87 15.57
CA ALA A 436 -14.85 13.60 16.28
C ALA A 436 -13.64 14.32 15.64
N VAL A 437 -13.66 14.54 14.32
CA VAL A 437 -12.65 15.33 13.60
C VAL A 437 -12.80 16.84 13.87
N GLU A 438 -14.01 17.33 14.16
CA GLU A 438 -14.27 18.74 14.48
C GLU A 438 -14.09 19.08 15.99
N GLU A 439 -14.25 18.10 16.89
CA GLU A 439 -14.20 18.30 18.35
C GLU A 439 -12.81 18.01 19.00
N GLU A 440 -11.69 18.16 18.28
CA GLU A 440 -10.39 18.25 18.96
C GLU A 440 -10.30 19.55 19.79
N PRO A 441 -9.88 19.50 21.06
CA PRO A 441 -9.97 20.63 21.97
C PRO A 441 -9.03 21.74 21.54
N SER A 442 -9.62 22.86 21.11
CA SER A 442 -8.99 24.18 21.07
C SER A 442 -8.23 24.41 22.37
N ALA A 443 -6.89 24.41 22.27
CA ALA A 443 -6.01 24.65 23.40
C ALA A 443 -6.38 25.98 24.06
N LYS A 444 -6.97 25.89 25.26
CA LYS A 444 -7.18 27.04 26.14
C LYS A 444 -5.84 27.74 26.37
N ALA A 445 -5.73 28.96 25.88
CA ALA A 445 -4.64 29.86 26.20
C ALA A 445 -4.52 30.02 27.73
N PRO A 446 -3.30 29.97 28.31
CA PRO A 446 -3.14 30.23 29.73
C PRO A 446 -3.41 31.71 30.01
N GLY A 447 -4.41 31.94 30.86
CA GLY A 447 -4.78 33.26 31.35
C GLY A 447 -3.64 33.92 32.12
N LYS A 448 -3.46 35.22 31.88
CA LYS A 448 -2.67 36.12 32.71
C LYS A 448 -3.19 36.07 34.15
N ALA A 449 -2.34 35.65 35.08
CA ALA A 449 -2.49 36.00 36.48
C ALA A 449 -1.86 37.38 36.72
N VAL A 450 -2.52 38.15 37.59
CA VAL A 450 -2.22 39.51 38.04
C VAL A 450 -0.84 39.63 38.68
#